data_AF-A0A5V9SVW2-F1
#
_entry.id   AF-A0A5V9SVW2-F1
#
_cell.length_a   1.000
_cell.length_b   1.000
_cell.length_c   1.000
_cell.angle_alpha   90.00
_cell.angle_beta   90.00
_cell.angle_gamma   90.00
#
_symmetry.space_group_name_H-M   'P 1'
#
loop_
_entity.id
_entity.type
_entity.pdbx_description
1 polymer ?
#
loop_
_entity_poly.entity_id
_entity_poly.type
_entity_poly.pdbx_seq_one_letter_code
_entity_poly.pdbx_strand_id
1 'polypeptide(L)'
;LGQTVTVGKENAGGHDQSITVAHDRSITVRNDQTLKVKNDRMVSISHDDGLYVANDRKVTVEGKQEHTTTGDHISLVKGSHSLEVKGDLARKVSGALGIKVEDDIVLESSSRISLKVGGSFVVIHPGGVDIMGPKINL
;
A
#
# COMPACT_ATOMS: atom_id res chain seq x y z
N LEU A 1 -41.48 -6.01 1.41
CA LEU A 1 -41.78 -4.57 1.56
C LEU A 1 -40.44 -3.84 1.63
N GLY A 2 -40.21 -2.86 0.77
CA GLY A 2 -39.01 -2.02 0.80
C GLY A 2 -39.39 -0.55 0.98
N GLN A 3 -38.52 0.24 1.61
CA GLN A 3 -38.70 1.68 1.75
C GLN A 3 -37.53 2.39 1.07
N THR A 4 -37.83 3.42 0.29
CA THR A 4 -36.81 4.33 -0.27
C THR A 4 -36.93 5.67 0.45
N VAL A 5 -35.82 6.16 0.99
CA VAL A 5 -35.71 7.52 1.52
C VAL A 5 -34.79 8.30 0.59
N THR A 6 -35.34 9.35 -0.03
CA THR A 6 -34.59 10.28 -0.88
C THR A 6 -34.56 11.64 -0.21
N VAL A 7 -33.38 12.18 0.02
CA VAL A 7 -33.17 13.53 0.57
C VAL A 7 -32.48 14.36 -0.51
N GLY A 8 -33.08 15.51 -0.87
CA GLY A 8 -32.61 16.36 -1.99
C GLY A 8 -32.88 15.73 -3.35
N LYS A 9 -34.00 16.09 -4.00
CA LYS A 9 -34.45 15.43 -5.25
C LYS A 9 -33.75 15.91 -6.53
N GLU A 10 -33.01 17.02 -6.49
CA GLU A 10 -32.32 17.61 -7.65
C GLU A 10 -30.93 18.13 -7.24
N ASN A 11 -29.94 18.02 -8.14
CA ASN A 11 -28.64 18.69 -7.99
C ASN A 11 -28.79 20.19 -8.29
N ALA A 12 -29.54 20.91 -7.46
CA ALA A 12 -29.61 22.36 -7.42
C ALA A 12 -28.77 22.86 -6.23
N GLY A 13 -28.20 24.07 -6.32
CA GLY A 13 -27.44 24.65 -5.21
C GLY A 13 -28.30 24.76 -3.95
N GLY A 14 -27.76 24.32 -2.79
CA GLY A 14 -28.41 24.50 -1.48
C GLY A 14 -29.09 23.26 -0.86
N HIS A 15 -28.74 22.03 -1.29
CA HIS A 15 -29.30 20.79 -0.72
C HIS A 15 -28.25 19.97 0.04
N ASP A 16 -27.68 20.56 1.10
CA ASP A 16 -26.75 19.86 1.99
C ASP A 16 -27.50 19.04 3.05
N GLN A 17 -27.01 17.84 3.35
CA GLN A 17 -27.47 17.05 4.49
C GLN A 17 -26.35 16.99 5.54
N SER A 18 -26.63 17.48 6.75
CA SER A 18 -25.75 17.33 7.91
C SER A 18 -26.37 16.37 8.92
N ILE A 19 -25.55 15.47 9.47
CA ILE A 19 -25.93 14.57 10.55
C ILE A 19 -24.92 14.76 11.67
N THR A 20 -25.39 15.18 12.85
CA THR A 20 -24.58 15.25 14.07
C THR A 20 -25.05 14.19 15.05
N VAL A 21 -24.12 13.38 15.56
CA VAL A 21 -24.37 12.43 16.64
C VAL A 21 -23.46 12.83 17.80
N ALA A 22 -24.04 13.24 18.93
CA ALA A 22 -23.28 13.79 20.06
C ALA A 22 -22.57 12.72 20.90
N HIS A 23 -22.95 11.45 20.73
CA HIS A 23 -22.35 10.31 21.42
C HIS A 23 -22.10 9.20 20.39
N ASP A 24 -22.66 8.01 20.59
CA ASP A 24 -22.32 6.85 19.79
C ASP A 24 -23.31 6.61 18.63
N ARG A 25 -22.78 6.11 17.51
CA ARG A 25 -23.56 5.61 16.37
C ARG A 25 -23.15 4.18 16.08
N SER A 26 -24.13 3.27 16.12
CA SER A 26 -23.97 1.89 15.65
C SER A 26 -24.84 1.65 14.42
N ILE A 27 -24.31 0.92 13.43
CA ILE A 27 -25.02 0.56 12.20
C ILE A 27 -24.87 -0.96 12.02
N THR A 28 -25.98 -1.64 11.81
CA THR A 28 -26.00 -3.05 11.42
C THR A 28 -26.73 -3.20 10.10
N VAL A 29 -26.02 -3.65 9.08
CA VAL A 29 -26.59 -4.06 7.78
C VAL A 29 -26.54 -5.58 7.74
N ARG A 30 -27.70 -6.24 7.61
CA ARG A 30 -27.79 -7.72 7.67
C ARG A 30 -27.40 -8.43 6.38
N ASN A 31 -27.49 -7.72 5.26
CA ASN A 31 -27.15 -8.21 3.93
C ASN A 31 -26.07 -7.29 3.34
N ASP A 32 -26.27 -6.80 2.12
CA ASP A 32 -25.28 -6.02 1.40
C ASP A 32 -25.39 -4.51 1.67
N GLN A 33 -24.24 -3.84 1.70
CA GLN A 33 -24.14 -2.38 1.71
C GLN A 33 -23.38 -1.92 0.47
N THR A 34 -24.02 -1.10 -0.37
CA THR A 34 -23.38 -0.43 -1.50
C THR A 34 -23.32 1.08 -1.24
N LEU A 35 -22.12 1.66 -1.23
CA LEU A 35 -21.90 3.10 -1.15
C LEU A 35 -21.33 3.59 -2.48
N LYS A 36 -22.03 4.51 -3.14
CA LYS A 36 -21.55 5.21 -4.34
C LYS A 36 -21.45 6.71 -4.07
N VAL A 37 -20.24 7.23 -4.09
CA VAL A 37 -19.94 8.67 -4.03
C VAL A 37 -19.54 9.11 -5.43
N LYS A 38 -20.22 10.13 -5.99
CA LYS A 38 -19.99 10.58 -7.38
C LYS A 38 -18.81 11.54 -7.53
N ASN A 39 -18.47 12.24 -6.45
CA ASN A 39 -17.34 13.16 -6.39
C ASN A 39 -16.38 12.65 -5.32
N ASP A 40 -15.96 13.50 -4.39
CA ASP A 40 -14.94 13.17 -3.40
C ASP A 40 -15.51 12.59 -2.10
N ARG A 41 -14.71 11.74 -1.45
CA ARG A 41 -14.92 11.29 -0.07
C ARG A 41 -13.71 11.64 0.77
N MET A 42 -13.91 12.44 1.82
CA MET A 42 -12.92 12.69 2.85
C MET A 42 -13.39 12.07 4.17
N VAL A 43 -12.48 11.39 4.87
CA VAL A 43 -12.75 10.82 6.20
C VAL A 43 -11.64 11.25 7.13
N SER A 44 -12.00 11.75 8.31
CA SER A 44 -11.06 12.08 9.37
C SER A 44 -11.44 11.28 10.62
N ILE A 45 -10.49 10.51 11.13
CA ILE A 45 -10.62 9.75 12.37
C ILE A 45 -9.52 10.25 13.31
N SER A 46 -9.90 10.65 14.53
CA SER A 46 -8.97 11.28 15.49
C SER A 46 -8.20 10.31 16.37
N HIS A 47 -8.67 9.06 16.48
CA HIS A 47 -8.07 8.02 17.32
C HIS A 47 -7.76 6.78 16.47
N ASP A 48 -8.65 5.79 16.47
CA ASP A 48 -8.39 4.49 15.87
C ASP A 48 -9.36 4.18 14.72
N ASP A 49 -8.83 3.60 13.63
CA ASP A 49 -9.61 3.02 12.54
C ASP A 49 -9.28 1.52 12.42
N GLY A 50 -10.29 0.67 12.59
CA GLY A 50 -10.16 -0.78 12.59
C GLY A 50 -10.98 -1.39 11.45
N LEU A 51 -10.35 -2.23 10.63
CA LEU A 51 -11.00 -2.96 9.55
C LEU A 51 -10.79 -4.46 9.72
N TYR A 52 -11.89 -5.20 9.85
CA TYR A 52 -11.90 -6.66 9.78
C TYR A 52 -12.69 -7.12 8.56
N VAL A 53 -12.07 -7.94 7.71
CA VAL A 53 -12.68 -8.54 6.52
C VAL A 53 -12.49 -10.05 6.61
N ALA A 54 -13.58 -10.81 6.66
CA ALA A 54 -13.52 -12.25 6.87
C ALA A 54 -13.05 -13.03 5.62
N ASN A 55 -13.32 -12.48 4.43
CA ASN A 55 -12.96 -13.05 3.13
C ASN A 55 -12.01 -12.08 2.42
N ASP A 56 -12.34 -11.66 1.19
CA ASP A 56 -11.44 -10.89 0.35
C ASP A 56 -11.65 -9.38 0.47
N ARG A 57 -10.53 -8.64 0.43
CA ARG A 57 -10.51 -7.20 0.21
C ARG A 57 -9.84 -6.90 -1.13
N LYS A 58 -10.58 -6.30 -2.05
CA LYS A 58 -10.05 -5.75 -3.31
C LYS A 58 -10.05 -4.23 -3.25
N VAL A 59 -8.91 -3.61 -3.57
CA VAL A 59 -8.76 -2.16 -3.67
C VAL A 59 -8.20 -1.83 -5.03
N THR A 60 -8.87 -0.93 -5.76
CA THR A 60 -8.37 -0.35 -7.01
C THR A 60 -8.28 1.15 -6.82
N VAL A 61 -7.12 1.72 -7.14
CA VAL A 61 -6.90 3.16 -7.22
C VAL A 61 -6.39 3.43 -8.63
N GLU A 62 -7.21 4.09 -9.46
CA GLU A 62 -6.84 4.40 -10.85
C GLU A 62 -5.85 5.58 -10.92
N GLY A 63 -5.91 6.47 -9.92
CA GLY A 63 -4.99 7.59 -9.77
C GLY A 63 -3.78 7.27 -8.89
N LYS A 64 -3.25 8.31 -8.24
CA LYS A 64 -2.11 8.20 -7.33
C LYS A 64 -2.56 7.71 -5.95
N GLN A 65 -1.82 6.75 -5.39
CA GLN A 65 -1.95 6.37 -3.98
C GLN A 65 -0.75 6.89 -3.19
N GLU A 66 -0.99 7.84 -2.30
CA GLU A 66 -0.02 8.29 -1.31
C GLU A 66 -0.38 7.71 0.06
N HIS A 67 0.63 7.25 0.80
CA HIS A 67 0.45 6.69 2.13
C HIS A 67 1.60 7.12 3.03
N THR A 68 1.26 7.72 4.17
CA THR A 68 2.23 8.15 5.19
C THR A 68 1.90 7.44 6.49
N THR A 69 2.90 6.80 7.08
CA THR A 69 2.82 6.21 8.43
C THR A 69 3.92 6.87 9.26
N THR A 70 3.54 7.55 10.35
CA THR A 70 4.48 8.26 11.22
C THR A 70 5.09 7.35 12.29
N GLY A 71 4.32 6.36 12.76
CA GLY A 71 4.79 5.27 13.60
C GLY A 71 5.23 4.06 12.79
N ASP A 72 5.10 2.88 13.39
CA ASP A 72 5.53 1.63 12.76
C ASP A 72 4.54 1.14 11.70
N HIS A 73 5.08 0.56 10.62
CA HIS A 73 4.31 -0.18 9.63
C HIS A 73 4.69 -1.67 9.70
N ILE A 74 3.79 -2.50 10.20
CA ILE A 74 3.99 -3.93 10.35
C ILE A 74 3.05 -4.66 9.39
N SER A 75 3.61 -5.53 8.55
CA SER A 75 2.85 -6.34 7.59
C SER A 75 3.21 -7.82 7.75
N LEU A 76 2.21 -8.63 8.05
CA LEU A 76 2.33 -10.09 8.12
C LEU A 76 1.45 -10.71 7.03
N VAL A 77 2.09 -11.38 6.08
CA VAL A 77 1.40 -12.17 5.06
C VAL A 77 1.70 -13.63 5.33
N LYS A 78 0.68 -14.39 5.73
CA LYS A 78 0.83 -15.84 6.00
C LYS A 78 0.90 -16.68 4.73
N GLY A 79 0.31 -16.16 3.65
CA GLY A 79 0.41 -16.73 2.30
C GLY A 79 1.49 -16.03 1.48
N SER A 80 1.27 -15.93 0.17
CA SER A 80 2.22 -15.29 -0.75
C SER A 80 2.05 -13.78 -0.81
N HIS A 81 3.16 -13.06 -0.97
CA HIS A 81 3.20 -11.63 -1.31
C HIS A 81 3.79 -11.49 -2.71
N SER A 82 2.98 -11.07 -3.69
CA SER A 82 3.43 -10.74 -5.05
C SER A 82 3.41 -9.23 -5.25
N LEU A 83 4.44 -8.69 -5.90
CA LEU A 83 4.56 -7.28 -6.24
C LEU A 83 5.02 -7.15 -7.69
N GLU A 84 4.19 -6.56 -8.53
CA GLU A 84 4.55 -6.16 -9.90
C GLU A 84 4.59 -4.64 -9.97
N VAL A 85 5.72 -4.08 -10.43
CA VAL A 85 5.91 -2.66 -10.68
C VAL A 85 6.31 -2.50 -12.13
N LYS A 86 5.47 -1.85 -12.94
CA LYS A 86 5.74 -1.63 -14.37
C LYS A 86 6.74 -0.49 -14.64
N GLY A 87 6.90 0.40 -13.67
CA GLY A 87 7.92 1.45 -13.66
C GLY A 87 9.03 1.13 -12.65
N ASP A 88 9.60 2.18 -12.07
CA ASP A 88 10.70 2.02 -11.13
C ASP A 88 10.24 1.69 -9.70
N LEU A 89 10.97 0.80 -9.03
CA LEU A 89 10.87 0.58 -7.59
C LEU A 89 12.11 1.15 -6.91
N ALA A 90 11.95 2.26 -6.19
CA ALA A 90 12.99 2.84 -5.35
C ALA A 90 12.68 2.63 -3.87
N ARG A 91 13.63 2.07 -3.11
CA ARG A 91 13.51 1.89 -1.65
C ARG A 91 14.67 2.59 -0.96
N LYS A 92 14.36 3.55 -0.09
CA LYS A 92 15.35 4.22 0.76
C LYS A 92 15.11 3.81 2.20
N VAL A 93 16.15 3.31 2.86
CA VAL A 93 16.13 2.89 4.26
C VAL A 93 17.27 3.61 4.96
N SER A 94 16.97 4.43 5.97
CA SER A 94 17.98 5.16 6.73
C SER A 94 18.68 4.26 7.76
N GLY A 95 17.96 3.25 8.26
CA GLY A 95 18.49 2.22 9.15
C GLY A 95 18.99 0.98 8.39
N ALA A 96 18.89 -0.18 9.02
CA ALA A 96 19.27 -1.45 8.41
C ALA A 96 18.17 -2.00 7.48
N LEU A 97 18.59 -2.63 6.39
CA LEU A 97 17.74 -3.49 5.57
C LEU A 97 18.16 -4.95 5.81
N GLY A 98 17.29 -5.71 6.48
CA GLY A 98 17.49 -7.15 6.73
C GLY A 98 16.58 -8.00 5.84
N ILE A 99 17.13 -9.07 5.28
CA ILE A 99 16.40 -10.07 4.50
C ILE A 99 16.81 -11.44 5.02
N LYS A 100 15.83 -12.21 5.52
CA LYS A 100 15.99 -13.64 5.82
C LYS A 100 15.04 -14.41 4.91
N VAL A 101 15.58 -15.37 4.19
CA VAL A 101 14.84 -16.31 3.34
C VAL A 101 15.30 -17.71 3.73
N GLU A 102 14.36 -18.63 3.92
CA GLU A 102 14.67 -20.01 4.30
C GLU A 102 15.14 -20.84 3.09
N ASP A 103 14.62 -20.52 1.90
CA ASP A 103 15.01 -21.12 0.63
C ASP A 103 15.86 -20.11 -0.19
N ASP A 104 15.59 -19.98 -1.50
CA ASP A 104 16.44 -19.22 -2.42
C ASP A 104 16.14 -17.72 -2.48
N ILE A 105 17.21 -16.94 -2.67
CA ILE A 105 17.14 -15.56 -3.15
C ILE A 105 17.55 -15.53 -4.61
N VAL A 106 16.61 -15.20 -5.49
CA VAL A 106 16.86 -15.04 -6.93
C VAL A 106 16.82 -13.55 -7.28
N LEU A 107 17.92 -13.03 -7.80
CA LEU A 107 18.02 -11.69 -8.37
C LEU A 107 18.35 -11.82 -9.86
N GLU A 108 17.41 -11.43 -10.70
CA GLU A 108 17.57 -11.47 -12.15
C GLU A 108 17.53 -10.04 -12.71
N SER A 109 18.50 -9.73 -13.57
CA SER A 109 18.51 -8.50 -14.35
C SER A 109 18.99 -8.83 -15.75
N SER A 110 18.27 -8.35 -16.76
CA SER A 110 18.71 -8.43 -18.16
C SER A 110 19.90 -7.52 -18.47
N SER A 111 20.23 -6.58 -17.57
CA SER A 111 21.26 -5.57 -17.78
C SER A 111 22.38 -5.66 -16.75
N ARG A 112 22.08 -5.44 -15.47
CA ARG A 112 23.13 -5.27 -14.47
C ARG A 112 22.60 -5.45 -13.05
N ILE A 113 23.36 -6.17 -12.23
CA ILE A 113 23.22 -6.18 -10.77
C ILE A 113 24.44 -5.44 -10.19
N SER A 114 24.23 -4.56 -9.21
CA SER A 114 25.32 -3.79 -8.61
C SER A 114 25.17 -3.69 -7.10
N LEU A 115 26.23 -4.12 -6.41
CA LEU A 115 26.33 -4.11 -4.97
C LEU A 115 27.50 -3.20 -4.61
N LYS A 116 27.22 -2.11 -3.88
CA LYS A 116 28.23 -1.07 -3.58
C LYS A 116 28.28 -0.77 -2.10
N VAL A 117 29.49 -0.68 -1.56
CA VAL A 117 29.77 -0.24 -0.18
C VAL A 117 30.93 0.74 -0.22
N GLY A 118 30.67 2.02 0.05
CA GLY A 118 31.69 3.07 -0.07
C GLY A 118 32.33 3.07 -1.46
N GLY A 119 33.66 2.90 -1.51
CA GLY A 119 34.44 2.79 -2.75
C GLY A 119 34.52 1.39 -3.37
N SER A 120 34.02 0.35 -2.68
CA SER A 120 34.07 -1.05 -3.14
C SER A 120 32.79 -1.46 -3.85
N PHE A 121 32.88 -2.34 -4.85
CA PHE A 121 31.71 -2.88 -5.54
C PHE A 121 31.89 -4.29 -6.11
N VAL A 122 30.75 -4.94 -6.33
CA VAL A 122 30.58 -6.11 -7.19
C VAL A 122 29.51 -5.76 -8.22
N VAL A 123 29.81 -5.96 -9.50
CA VAL A 123 28.88 -5.73 -10.60
C VAL A 123 28.79 -6.98 -11.46
N ILE A 124 27.57 -7.47 -11.67
CA ILE A 124 27.28 -8.59 -12.58
C ILE A 124 26.62 -7.99 -13.83
N HIS A 125 27.12 -8.34 -15.01
CA HIS A 125 26.63 -7.86 -16.31
C HIS A 125 26.87 -8.93 -17.39
N PRO A 126 26.34 -8.80 -18.62
CA PRO A 126 26.46 -9.83 -19.67
C PRO A 126 27.89 -10.22 -20.06
N GLY A 127 28.88 -9.39 -19.76
CA GLY A 127 30.29 -9.63 -20.06
C GLY A 127 31.06 -10.36 -18.97
N GLY A 128 30.48 -10.51 -17.76
CA GLY A 128 31.15 -11.14 -16.64
C GLY A 128 30.81 -10.50 -15.28
N VAL A 129 31.78 -10.60 -14.36
CA VAL A 129 31.67 -10.06 -13.00
C VAL A 129 32.88 -9.17 -12.73
N ASP A 130 32.61 -7.88 -12.48
CA ASP A 130 33.62 -6.93 -12.03
C ASP A 130 33.65 -6.88 -10.50
N ILE A 131 34.84 -7.01 -9.92
CA ILE A 131 35.06 -6.90 -8.47
C ILE A 131 36.17 -5.88 -8.24
N MET A 132 35.87 -4.81 -7.51
CA MET A 132 36.83 -3.74 -7.21
C MET A 132 36.77 -3.31 -5.75
N GLY A 133 37.95 -3.12 -5.15
CA GLY A 133 38.13 -2.57 -3.81
C GLY A 133 39.61 -2.47 -3.43
N PRO A 134 39.96 -1.78 -2.34
CA PRO A 134 41.36 -1.60 -1.91
C PRO A 134 42.11 -2.91 -1.67
N LYS A 135 41.38 -3.98 -1.29
CA LYS A 135 41.88 -5.33 -1.10
C LYS A 135 40.80 -6.32 -1.53
N ILE A 136 41.19 -7.29 -2.34
CA ILE A 136 40.34 -8.41 -2.77
C ILE A 136 41.08 -9.68 -2.32
N ASN A 137 40.43 -10.50 -1.49
CA ASN A 137 40.94 -11.83 -1.15
C ASN A 137 40.22 -12.84 -2.03
N LEU A 138 40.96 -13.55 -2.87
CA LEU A 138 40.47 -14.62 -3.74
C LEU A 138 40.79 -15.98 -3.13
#